data_AF-A0A9D7B6I3-F1
#
_entry.id   AF-A0A9D7B6I3-F1
#
_cell.length_a   1.000
_cell.length_b   1.000
_cell.length_c   1.000
_cell.angle_alpha   90.00
_cell.angle_beta   90.00
_cell.angle_gamma   90.00
#
_symmetry.space_group_name_H-M   'P 1'
#
loop_
_entity.id
_entity.type
_entity.pdbx_description
1 polymer ?
#
loop_
_entity_poly.entity_id
_entity_poly.type
_entity_poly.pdbx_seq_one_letter_code
_entity_poly.pdbx_strand_id
1 'polypeptide(L)' 'MDGRFHRIQKGDVFSVAYAERSVEGKRVGAPRILAARYISGDKVKRFRFGEEQEATYFDDEGNSLRKAFPKRR' A
#
# COMPACT_ATOMS: atom_id res chain seq x y z
N MET A 1 15.43 -13.35 23.33
CA MET A 1 15.38 -12.00 22.74
C MET A 1 15.05 -12.17 21.25
N ASP A 2 13.79 -11.98 20.85
CA ASP A 2 13.33 -12.15 19.46
C ASP A 2 13.62 -10.88 18.65
N GLY A 3 14.82 -10.83 18.06
CA GLY A 3 15.25 -9.74 17.19
C GLY A 3 14.79 -9.96 15.75
N ARG A 4 13.50 -9.79 15.45
CA ARG A 4 13.01 -9.78 14.06
C ARG A 4 12.87 -8.35 13.55
N PHE A 5 14.01 -7.74 13.25
CA PHE A 5 14.05 -6.47 12.53
C PHE A 5 13.80 -6.71 11.04
N HIS A 6 12.74 -6.06 10.55
CA HIS A 6 12.29 -5.96 9.17
C HIS A 6 13.44 -5.52 8.26
N ARG A 7 14.03 -6.46 7.51
CA ARG A 7 15.18 -6.15 6.67
C ARG A 7 14.79 -6.22 5.19
N ILE A 8 14.57 -5.04 4.63
CA ILE A 8 14.52 -4.82 3.18
C ILE A 8 15.87 -5.29 2.61
N GLN A 9 15.83 -6.11 1.57
CA GLN A 9 17.00 -6.72 0.95
C GLN A 9 17.33 -6.07 -0.39
N LYS A 10 18.56 -6.27 -0.87
CA LYS A 10 18.95 -5.86 -2.23
C LYS A 10 18.05 -6.59 -3.24
N GLY A 11 17.40 -5.83 -4.12
CA GLY A 11 16.44 -6.34 -5.10
C GLY A 11 14.98 -6.20 -4.68
N ASP A 12 14.70 -5.82 -3.43
CA ASP A 12 13.35 -5.45 -3.03
C ASP A 12 12.92 -4.15 -3.72
N VAL A 13 11.66 -4.09 -4.15
CA VAL A 13 11.06 -2.91 -4.78
C VAL A 13 9.96 -2.38 -3.89
N PHE A 14 10.08 -1.11 -3.49
CA PHE A 14 9.02 -0.38 -2.82
C PHE A 14 8.51 0.74 -3.72
N SER A 15 7.20 0.79 -3.96
CA SER A 15 6.57 1.79 -4.82
C SER A 15 5.40 2.45 -4.09
N VAL A 16 5.27 3.76 -4.22
CA VAL A 16 4.17 4.53 -3.59
C VAL A 16 3.55 5.45 -4.64
N ALA A 17 2.24 5.37 -4.78
CA ALA A 17 1.44 6.32 -5.54
C ALA A 17 0.83 7.34 -4.57
N TYR A 18 0.98 8.62 -4.87
CA TYR A 18 0.46 9.70 -4.04
C TYR A 18 -0.16 10.80 -4.90
N ALA A 19 -1.13 11.51 -4.34
CA ALA A 19 -1.70 12.72 -4.91
C ALA A 19 -1.16 13.93 -4.16
N GLU A 20 -0.67 14.92 -4.90
CA GLU A 20 -0.34 16.24 -4.39
C GLU A 20 -1.24 17.29 -5.04
N ARG A 21 -1.58 18.34 -4.29
CA ARG A 21 -2.29 19.50 -4.83
C ARG A 21 -1.29 20.63 -5.03
N SER A 22 -1.44 21.39 -6.12
CA SER A 22 -0.67 22.59 -6.36
C SER A 22 -1.56 23.75 -6.79
N VAL A 23 -1.18 24.96 -6.39
CA VAL A 23 -1.79 26.23 -6.80
C VAL A 23 -0.67 27.09 -7.35
N GLU A 24 -0.80 27.55 -8.60
CA GLU A 24 0.23 28.33 -9.30
C GLU A 24 1.62 27.66 -9.28
N GLY A 25 1.65 26.33 -9.44
CA GLY A 25 2.89 25.55 -9.41
C GLY A 25 3.49 25.34 -8.02
N LYS A 26 2.89 25.91 -6.96
CA LYS A 26 3.31 25.69 -5.57
C LYS A 26 2.48 24.59 -4.93
N ARG A 27 3.15 23.61 -4.31
CA ARG A 27 2.50 22.54 -3.55
C ARG A 27 1.68 23.12 -2.40
N VAL A 28 0.45 22.63 -2.22
CA VAL A 28 -0.44 23.01 -1.13
C VAL A 28 -0.91 21.79 -0.35
N GLY A 29 -0.69 21.82 0.97
CA GLY A 29 -1.02 20.73 1.88
C GLY A 29 -0.10 19.51 1.77
N ALA A 30 -0.39 18.49 2.57
CA ALA A 30 0.36 17.23 2.54
C ALA A 30 -0.07 16.35 1.36
N PRO A 31 0.87 15.60 0.74
CA PRO A 31 0.53 14.60 -0.25
C PRO A 31 -0.29 13.49 0.41
N ARG A 32 -1.29 13.01 -0.32
CA ARG A 32 -2.12 11.88 0.11
C ARG A 32 -1.60 10.61 -0.54
N ILE A 33 -1.24 9.61 0.27
CA ILE A 33 -0.90 8.30 -0.26
C ILE A 33 -2.17 7.63 -0.79
N LEU A 34 -2.12 7.19 -2.05
CA LEU A 34 -3.21 6.48 -2.71
C LEU A 34 -3.00 4.97 -2.65
N ALA A 35 -1.75 4.54 -2.84
CA ALA A 35 -1.39 3.14 -2.80
C ALA A 35 0.10 2.94 -2.47
N ALA A 36 0.43 1.78 -1.93
CA ALA A 36 1.79 1.33 -1.74
C ALA A 36 1.93 -0.13 -2.21
N ARG A 37 3.09 -0.47 -2.77
CA ARG A 37 3.44 -1.83 -3.18
C ARG A 37 4.85 -2.16 -2.69
N TYR A 38 5.02 -3.39 -2.21
CA TYR A 38 6.32 -3.95 -1.86
C TYR A 38 6.49 -5.30 -2.57
N ILE A 39 7.63 -5.50 -3.22
CA ILE A 39 8.01 -6.72 -3.91
C ILE A 39 9.34 -7.21 -3.32
N SER A 40 9.43 -8.49 -2.99
CA SER A 40 10.64 -9.14 -2.50
C SER A 40 10.69 -10.58 -3.01
N GLY A 41 11.50 -10.82 -4.04
CA GLY A 41 11.43 -12.06 -4.84
C GLY A 41 10.01 -12.28 -5.35
N ASP A 42 9.45 -13.47 -5.10
CA ASP A 42 8.07 -13.83 -5.47
C ASP A 42 6.99 -13.26 -4.54
N LYS A 43 7.36 -12.55 -3.46
CA LYS A 43 6.40 -11.98 -2.52
C LYS A 43 5.98 -10.59 -2.99
N VAL A 44 4.67 -10.41 -3.20
CA VAL A 44 4.09 -9.10 -3.52
C VAL A 44 3.06 -8.70 -2.48
N LYS A 45 3.20 -7.49 -1.92
CA LYS A 45 2.23 -6.85 -1.02
C LYS A 45 1.71 -5.58 -1.67
N ARG A 46 0.40 -5.38 -1.72
CA ARG A 46 -0.27 -4.22 -2.29
C ARG A 46 -1.26 -3.63 -1.28
N PHE A 47 -1.25 -2.32 -1.13
CA PHE A 47 -2.10 -1.57 -0.22
C PHE A 47 -2.74 -0.41 -0.99
N ARG A 48 -4.05 -0.20 -0.86
CA ARG A 48 -4.74 0.99 -1.36
C ARG A 48 -5.39 1.72 -0.18
N PHE A 49 -5.25 3.03 -0.16
CA PHE A 49 -5.76 3.89 0.89
C PHE A 49 -6.99 4.65 0.36
N GLY A 50 -8.15 4.39 0.97
CA GLY A 50 -9.43 5.03 0.63
C GLY A 50 -9.63 6.40 1.29
N GLU A 51 -10.78 7.02 1.00
CA GLU A 51 -11.33 8.18 1.75
C GLU A 51 -11.88 7.73 3.10
N GLU A 52 -12.53 6.58 3.12
CA GLU A 52 -13.02 5.93 4.33
C GLU A 52 -11.99 4.89 4.77
N GLN A 53 -11.88 4.73 6.09
CA GLN A 53 -10.75 4.14 6.84
C GLN A 53 -10.44 2.65 6.57
N GLU A 54 -10.87 2.08 5.45
CA GLU A 54 -10.73 0.67 5.12
C GLU A 54 -9.67 0.47 4.01
N ALA A 55 -8.43 0.19 4.43
CA ALA A 55 -7.37 -0.22 3.51
C ALA A 55 -7.74 -1.57 2.87
N THR A 56 -8.12 -1.54 1.60
CA THR A 56 -8.53 -2.74 0.86
C THR A 56 -7.33 -3.32 0.10
N TYR A 57 -7.12 -4.63 0.20
CA TYR A 57 -6.10 -5.36 -0.56
C TYR A 57 -6.61 -5.66 -1.97
N PHE A 58 -5.75 -5.55 -2.97
CA PHE A 58 -6.10 -5.84 -4.36
C PHE A 58 -5.06 -6.76 -5.02
N ASP A 59 -5.50 -7.59 -5.96
CA ASP A 59 -4.62 -8.44 -6.77
C ASP A 59 -3.94 -7.65 -7.90
N ASP A 60 -3.24 -8.36 -8.80
CA ASP A 60 -2.50 -7.76 -9.91
C ASP A 60 -3.40 -7.13 -10.98
N GLU A 61 -4.68 -7.52 -11.03
CA GLU A 61 -5.68 -7.02 -11.96
C GLU A 61 -6.51 -5.87 -11.38
N GLY A 62 -6.23 -5.46 -10.13
CA GLY A 62 -6.97 -4.40 -9.45
C GLY A 62 -8.31 -4.86 -8.88
N ASN A 63 -8.54 -6.17 -8.72
CA ASN A 63 -9.71 -6.70 -8.03
C ASN A 63 -9.49 -6.71 -6.52
N SER A 64 -10.51 -6.30 -5.75
CA SER A 64 -10.43 -6.35 -4.29
C SER A 64 -10.30 -7.80 -3.82
N LEU A 65 -9.20 -8.12 -3.15
CA LEU A 65 -8.97 -9.37 -2.42
C LEU A 65 -9.77 -9.41 -1.10
N ARG A 66 -10.95 -8.78 -1.04
CA ARG A 66 -11.89 -8.88 0.08
C ARG A 66 -12.54 -10.27 0.07
N LYS A 67 -11.74 -11.33 0.06
CA LYS A 67 -12.17 -12.72 0.19
C LYS A 67 -12.08 -13.10 1.66
N ALA A 68 -13.27 -13.26 2.23
CA ALA A 68 -13.59 -14.23 3.27
C ALA A 68 -12.77 -14.16 4.57
N PHE A 69 -13.14 -13.25 5.46
CA PHE A 69 -13.24 -13.69 6.86
C PHE A 69 -14.54 -14.49 6.97
N PRO A 70 -14.51 -15.83 7.15
CA PRO A 70 -15.69 -16.51 7.63
C PRO A 70 -15.98 -15.95 9.03
N LYS A 71 -17.11 -15.26 9.17
CA LYS A 71 -17.72 -15.02 10.49
C LYS A 71 -18.09 -16.40 11.02
N ARG A 72 -17.22 -17.01 11.83
CA ARG A 72 -17.65 -18.11 12.69
C ARG A 72 -18.63 -17.51 13.68
N ARG A 73 -19.83 -18.08 13.72
CA ARG A 73 -20.82 -17.87 14.78
C ARG A 73 -20.21 -18.22 16.12
#